data_AF-A0A7J4GVF6-F1
#
_entry.id   AF-A0A7J4GVF6-F1
#
_cell.length_a   1.000
_cell.length_b   1.000
_cell.length_c   1.000
_cell.angle_alpha   90.00
_cell.angle_beta   90.00
_cell.angle_gamma   90.00
#
_symmetry.space_group_name_H-M   'P 1'
#
loop_
_entity.id
_entity.type
_entity.pdbx_description
1 polymer ?
#
loop_
_entity_poly.entity_id
_entity_poly.type
_entity_poly.pdbx_seq_one_letter_code
_entity_poly.pdbx_strand_id
1 'polypeptide(L)'
;CVDISTQAAIKKMVAPGLLAVSTPVVFAVILPAIFPDNILSQEDGLIMLAGVLAGVTVCGVLMAIFMSNAGGAWDNAKKYIEGGAHGGKGSDAHKAAVVGDTVGDPFKDTAGPSLNILIKLMSVVSLVLAGMIGT
;
A
#
# COMPACT_ATOMS: atom_id res chain seq x y z
N CYS A 1 -22.47 5.54 13.71
CA CYS A 1 -21.53 4.69 12.95
C CYS A 1 -20.91 5.43 11.78
N VAL A 2 -21.72 6.04 10.89
CA VAL A 2 -21.24 6.76 9.69
C VAL A 2 -20.25 7.88 10.03
N ASP A 3 -20.58 8.77 10.96
CA ASP A 3 -19.69 9.90 11.30
C ASP A 3 -18.33 9.46 11.85
N ILE A 4 -18.33 8.41 12.67
CA ILE A 4 -17.12 7.84 13.27
C ILE A 4 -16.21 7.25 12.17
N SER A 5 -16.78 6.44 11.27
CA SER A 5 -16.02 5.87 10.15
C SER A 5 -15.49 6.95 9.19
N THR A 6 -16.30 7.98 8.90
CA THR A 6 -15.92 9.05 7.97
C THR A 6 -14.80 9.91 8.54
N GLN A 7 -14.90 10.35 9.79
CA GLN A 7 -13.84 11.13 10.44
C GLN A 7 -12.53 10.34 10.56
N ALA A 8 -12.61 9.05 10.90
CA ALA A 8 -11.45 8.18 10.98
C ALA A 8 -10.79 7.99 9.61
N ALA A 9 -11.58 7.73 8.56
CA ALA A 9 -11.08 7.55 7.20
C ALA A 9 -10.32 8.79 6.72
N ILE A 10 -10.93 9.97 6.79
CA ILE A 10 -10.30 11.22 6.34
C ILE A 10 -8.98 11.47 7.07
N LYS A 11 -8.96 11.32 8.40
CA LYS A 11 -7.75 11.58 9.20
C LYS A 11 -6.64 10.56 8.91
N LYS A 12 -6.98 9.30 8.67
CA LYS A 12 -6.01 8.21 8.48
C LYS A 12 -5.50 8.09 7.04
N MET A 13 -6.21 8.63 6.05
CA MET A 13 -5.78 8.63 4.64
C MET A 13 -4.67 9.66 4.34
N VAL A 14 -4.52 10.69 5.17
CA VAL A 14 -3.49 11.74 4.97
C VAL A 14 -2.08 11.16 5.02
N ALA A 15 -1.79 10.32 6.01
CA ALA A 15 -0.44 9.76 6.20
C ALA A 15 0.06 8.92 4.99
N PRO A 16 -0.67 7.91 4.48
CA PRO A 16 -0.23 7.15 3.32
C PRO A 16 -0.18 7.98 2.03
N GLY A 17 -1.12 8.94 1.87
CA GLY A 17 -1.09 9.86 0.72
C GLY A 17 0.13 10.77 0.73
N LEU A 18 0.46 11.33 1.89
CA LEU A 18 1.63 12.19 2.06
C LEU A 18 2.91 11.41 1.79
N LEU A 19 3.03 10.18 2.31
CA LEU A 19 4.20 9.33 2.08
C LEU A 19 4.44 9.06 0.59
N ALA A 20 3.38 8.79 -0.18
CA ALA A 20 3.50 8.54 -1.61
C ALA A 20 3.97 9.77 -2.40
N VAL A 21 3.58 10.99 -2.00
CA VAL A 21 3.99 12.22 -2.70
C VAL A 21 5.33 12.75 -2.19
N SER A 22 5.60 12.66 -0.88
CA SER A 22 6.82 13.20 -0.29
C SER A 22 8.05 12.38 -0.63
N THR A 23 7.92 11.05 -0.77
CA THR A 23 9.07 10.17 -1.00
C THR A 23 9.84 10.57 -2.28
N PRO A 24 9.21 10.70 -3.46
CA PRO A 24 9.91 11.19 -4.65
C PRO A 24 10.57 12.56 -4.48
N VAL A 25 9.88 13.50 -3.82
CA VAL A 25 10.40 14.86 -3.56
C VAL A 25 11.64 14.82 -2.66
N VAL A 26 11.65 13.94 -1.66
CA VAL A 26 12.78 13.79 -0.75
C VAL A 26 14.02 13.33 -1.51
N PHE A 27 13.90 12.29 -2.33
CA PHE A 27 15.05 11.74 -3.05
C PHE A 27 15.49 12.57 -4.25
N ALA A 28 14.56 13.18 -5.00
CA ALA A 28 14.90 13.96 -6.19
C ALA A 28 15.32 15.41 -5.90
N VAL A 29 14.89 16.01 -4.78
CA VAL A 29 15.10 17.46 -4.53
C VAL A 29 15.74 17.72 -3.19
N ILE A 30 15.16 17.18 -2.10
CA ILE A 30 15.57 17.57 -0.75
C ILE A 30 16.95 17.02 -0.41
N LEU A 31 17.23 15.75 -0.70
CA LEU A 31 18.54 15.17 -0.42
C LEU A 31 19.65 15.88 -1.23
N PRO A 32 19.56 16.01 -2.58
CA PRO A 32 20.57 16.75 -3.33
C PRO A 32 20.75 18.21 -2.90
N ALA A 33 19.69 18.87 -2.41
CA ALA A 33 19.77 20.27 -1.95
C ALA A 33 20.43 20.45 -0.57
N ILE A 34 20.37 19.43 0.30
CA ILE A 34 20.93 19.50 1.67
C ILE A 34 22.39 19.05 1.71
N PHE A 35 22.74 18.05 0.90
CA PHE A 35 24.10 17.53 0.85
C PHE A 35 24.96 18.35 -0.13
N PRO A 36 26.23 18.62 0.20
CA PRO A 36 27.12 19.31 -0.72
C PRO A 36 27.41 18.45 -1.96
N ASP A 37 27.62 19.10 -3.10
CA ASP A 37 27.74 18.48 -4.43
C ASP A 37 28.86 17.42 -4.54
N ASN A 38 29.83 17.44 -3.61
CA ASN A 38 30.90 16.46 -3.54
C ASN A 38 30.50 15.13 -2.86
N ILE A 39 29.30 15.07 -2.28
CA ILE A 39 28.76 13.89 -1.58
C ILE A 39 27.55 13.32 -2.32
N LEU A 40 26.66 14.19 -2.81
CA LEU A 40 25.45 13.78 -3.49
C LEU A 40 25.11 14.79 -4.60
N SER A 41 25.25 14.35 -5.85
CA SER A 41 24.83 15.15 -7.00
C SER A 41 23.32 14.99 -7.26
N GLN A 42 22.76 15.86 -8.10
CA GLN A 42 21.39 15.71 -8.58
C GLN A 42 21.17 14.39 -9.34
N GLU A 43 22.15 13.91 -10.10
CA GLU A 43 22.06 12.63 -10.79
C GLU A 43 21.99 11.46 -9.80
N ASP A 44 22.78 11.51 -8.72
CA ASP A 44 22.75 10.49 -7.68
C ASP A 44 21.38 10.44 -7.00
N GLY A 45 20.75 11.59 -6.75
CA GLY A 45 19.38 11.67 -6.22
C GLY A 45 18.35 10.97 -7.11
N LEU A 46 18.44 11.16 -8.43
CA LEU A 46 17.58 10.48 -9.41
C LEU A 46 17.84 8.96 -9.46
N ILE A 47 19.11 8.53 -9.38
CA ILE A 47 19.47 7.11 -9.33
C ILE A 47 18.94 6.46 -8.04
N MET A 48 19.06 7.14 -6.90
CA MET A 48 18.49 6.68 -5.63
C MET A 48 16.96 6.54 -5.72
N LEU A 49 16.28 7.52 -6.31
CA LEU A 49 14.84 7.46 -6.55
C LEU A 49 14.46 6.27 -7.45
N ALA A 50 15.22 6.02 -8.52
CA ALA A 50 15.01 4.85 -9.38
C ALA A 50 15.14 3.52 -8.60
N GLY A 51 16.13 3.42 -7.70
CA GLY A 51 16.28 2.28 -6.80
C GLY A 51 15.09 2.11 -5.85
N VAL A 52 14.58 3.19 -5.26
CA VAL A 52 13.38 3.18 -4.42
C VAL A 52 12.16 2.71 -5.21
N LEU A 53 11.93 3.24 -6.41
CA LEU A 53 10.81 2.82 -7.27
C LEU A 53 10.88 1.34 -7.65
N ALA A 54 12.07 0.84 -7.98
CA ALA A 54 12.27 -0.58 -8.27
C ALA A 54 11.91 -1.46 -7.05
N GLY A 55 12.42 -1.09 -5.86
CA GLY A 55 12.15 -1.81 -4.62
C GLY A 55 10.67 -1.80 -4.23
N VAL A 56 10.03 -0.62 -4.23
CA VAL A 56 8.60 -0.48 -3.91
C VAL A 56 7.76 -1.26 -4.92
N THR A 57 8.11 -1.27 -6.21
CA THR A 57 7.35 -2.01 -7.21
C THR A 57 7.40 -3.51 -6.95
N VAL A 58 8.60 -4.08 -6.78
CA VAL A 58 8.75 -5.54 -6.59
C VAL A 58 8.11 -5.99 -5.26
N CYS A 59 8.42 -5.30 -4.16
CA CYS A 59 7.86 -5.66 -2.85
C CYS A 59 6.35 -5.38 -2.78
N GLY A 60 5.92 -4.23 -3.29
CA GLY A 60 4.53 -3.78 -3.21
C GLY A 60 3.58 -4.62 -4.05
N VAL A 61 3.97 -5.05 -5.25
CA VAL A 61 3.14 -5.96 -6.08
C VAL A 61 2.94 -7.30 -5.38
N LEU A 62 4.01 -7.90 -4.84
CA LEU A 62 3.92 -9.17 -4.12
C LEU A 62 2.99 -9.06 -2.90
N MET A 63 3.14 -7.98 -2.12
CA MET A 63 2.28 -7.73 -0.97
C MET A 63 0.82 -7.45 -1.36
N ALA A 64 0.58 -6.69 -2.43
CA ALA A 64 -0.77 -6.39 -2.91
C ALA A 64 -1.52 -7.68 -3.31
N ILE A 65 -0.84 -8.58 -4.02
CA ILE A 65 -1.40 -9.88 -4.41
C ILE A 65 -1.64 -10.75 -3.19
N PHE A 66 -0.67 -10.87 -2.29
CA PHE A 66 -0.80 -11.65 -1.07
C PHE A 66 -2.00 -11.20 -0.23
N MET A 67 -2.11 -9.90 0.05
CA MET A 67 -3.20 -9.35 0.87
C MET A 67 -4.57 -9.56 0.23
N SER A 68 -4.68 -9.30 -1.07
CA SER A 68 -5.94 -9.47 -1.81
C SER A 68 -6.39 -10.93 -1.83
N ASN A 69 -5.47 -11.86 -2.10
CA ASN A 69 -5.78 -13.28 -2.19
C ASN A 69 -6.03 -13.91 -0.82
N ALA A 70 -5.23 -13.58 0.19
CA ALA A 70 -5.41 -14.09 1.55
C ALA A 70 -6.75 -13.64 2.15
N GLY A 71 -7.08 -12.36 2.03
CA GLY A 71 -8.37 -11.85 2.52
C GLY A 71 -9.56 -12.44 1.75
N GLY A 72 -9.47 -12.58 0.43
CA GLY A 72 -10.49 -13.25 -0.37
C GLY A 72 -10.65 -14.74 -0.03
N ALA A 73 -9.55 -15.43 0.27
CA ALA A 73 -9.58 -16.82 0.69
C ALA A 73 -10.27 -16.99 2.05
N TRP A 74 -10.00 -16.12 3.03
CA TRP A 74 -10.67 -16.16 4.33
C TRP A 74 -12.17 -15.87 4.23
N ASP A 75 -12.60 -14.88 3.43
CA ASP A 75 -14.03 -14.61 3.20
C ASP A 75 -14.74 -15.79 2.54
N ASN A 76 -14.11 -16.37 1.52
CA ASN A 76 -14.66 -17.53 0.82
C ASN A 76 -14.71 -18.78 1.71
N ALA A 77 -13.70 -18.99 2.56
CA ALA A 77 -13.70 -20.08 3.54
C ALA A 77 -14.85 -19.92 4.56
N LYS A 78 -15.08 -18.69 5.05
CA LYS A 78 -16.24 -18.37 5.89
C LYS A 78 -17.54 -18.68 5.17
N LYS A 79 -17.73 -18.17 3.94
CA LYS A 79 -18.95 -18.44 3.13
C LYS A 79 -19.17 -19.93 2.86
N TYR A 80 -18.09 -20.69 2.64
CA TYR A 80 -18.17 -22.14 2.45
C TYR A 80 -18.70 -22.87 3.69
N ILE A 81 -18.21 -22.50 4.89
CA ILE A 81 -18.72 -23.02 6.16
C ILE A 81 -20.16 -22.56 6.40
N GLU A 82 -20.48 -21.32 6.07
CA GLU A 82 -21.86 -20.81 6.13
C GLU A 82 -22.84 -21.57 5.23
N GLY A 83 -22.34 -22.18 4.15
CA GLY A 83 -23.09 -23.07 3.26
C GLY A 83 -23.35 -24.47 3.81
N GLY A 84 -22.92 -24.78 5.04
CA GLY A 84 -23.20 -26.05 5.73
C GLY A 84 -22.01 -26.99 5.85
N ALA A 85 -20.86 -26.67 5.26
CA ALA A 85 -19.63 -27.41 5.48
C ALA A 85 -19.12 -27.23 6.93
N HIS A 86 -18.41 -28.24 7.45
CA HIS A 86 -17.75 -28.18 8.77
C HIS A 86 -18.65 -27.74 9.95
N GLY A 87 -19.92 -28.12 9.92
CA GLY A 87 -20.86 -27.85 11.02
C GLY A 87 -21.71 -26.59 10.84
N GLY A 88 -21.53 -25.82 9.76
CA GLY A 88 -22.44 -24.72 9.43
C GLY A 88 -22.28 -23.49 10.33
N LYS A 89 -23.22 -22.55 10.20
CA LYS A 89 -23.27 -21.33 11.01
C LYS A 89 -23.37 -21.62 12.50
N GLY A 90 -22.61 -20.89 13.31
CA GLY A 90 -22.60 -21.01 14.77
C GLY A 90 -21.68 -22.11 15.32
N SER A 91 -21.12 -22.96 14.45
CA SER A 91 -20.09 -23.93 14.82
C SER A 91 -18.78 -23.24 15.22
N ASP A 92 -17.90 -23.97 15.91
CA ASP A 92 -16.58 -23.44 16.26
C ASP A 92 -15.72 -23.15 15.02
N ALA A 93 -15.89 -23.94 13.95
CA ALA A 93 -15.28 -23.68 12.65
C ALA A 93 -15.78 -22.36 12.04
N HIS A 94 -17.07 -22.05 12.14
CA HIS A 94 -17.63 -20.79 11.67
C HIS A 94 -17.07 -19.60 12.44
N LYS A 95 -17.00 -19.69 13.78
CA LYS A 95 -16.41 -18.63 14.61
C LYS A 95 -14.94 -18.38 14.24
N ALA A 96 -14.15 -19.44 14.05
CA ALA A 96 -12.76 -19.31 13.61
C ALA A 96 -12.64 -18.65 12.22
N ALA A 97 -13.52 -19.01 11.28
CA ALA A 97 -13.54 -18.42 9.95
C ALA A 97 -13.97 -16.95 9.94
N VAL A 98 -14.90 -16.55 10.82
CA VAL A 98 -15.27 -15.13 11.02
C VAL A 98 -14.09 -14.31 11.51
N VAL A 99 -13.28 -14.85 12.44
CA VAL A 99 -12.05 -14.19 12.88
C VAL A 99 -11.07 -14.03 11.72
N GLY A 100 -10.89 -15.07 10.90
CA GLY A 100 -10.03 -15.02 9.71
C GLY A 100 -10.49 -13.94 8.72
N ASP A 101 -11.78 -13.86 8.42
CA ASP A 101 -12.33 -12.84 7.52
C ASP A 101 -12.21 -11.43 8.10
N THR A 102 -12.39 -11.25 9.40
CA THR A 102 -12.20 -9.94 10.07
C THR A 102 -10.75 -9.45 9.96
N VAL A 103 -9.77 -10.36 9.97
CA VAL A 103 -8.36 -10.04 9.69
C VAL A 103 -8.14 -9.78 8.18
N GLY A 104 -8.86 -10.49 7.32
CA GLY A 104 -8.79 -10.39 5.87
C GLY A 104 -9.44 -9.14 5.27
N ASP A 105 -10.44 -8.55 5.91
CA ASP A 105 -11.17 -7.37 5.41
C ASP A 105 -10.25 -6.16 5.19
N PRO A 106 -9.41 -5.74 6.17
CA PRO A 106 -8.42 -4.68 5.93
C PRO A 106 -7.42 -5.02 4.83
N PHE A 107 -7.10 -6.31 4.64
CA PHE A 107 -6.13 -6.76 3.64
C PHE A 107 -6.69 -6.65 2.22
N LYS A 108 -7.89 -7.20 1.96
CA LYS A 108 -8.47 -7.28 0.61
C LYS A 108 -9.16 -5.98 0.17
N ASP A 109 -9.75 -5.22 1.11
CA ASP A 109 -10.58 -4.06 0.76
C ASP A 109 -9.88 -2.71 0.97
N THR A 110 -8.78 -2.68 1.74
CA THR A 110 -8.06 -1.43 2.02
C THR A 110 -6.60 -1.50 1.58
N ALA A 111 -5.77 -2.32 2.24
CA ALA A 111 -4.33 -2.29 2.05
C ALA A 111 -3.89 -2.83 0.68
N GLY A 112 -4.40 -4.00 0.28
CA GLY A 112 -4.05 -4.66 -0.98
C GLY A 112 -4.30 -3.77 -2.21
N PRO A 113 -5.53 -3.27 -2.42
CA PRO A 113 -5.82 -2.36 -3.52
C PRO A 113 -5.04 -1.03 -3.43
N SER A 114 -4.82 -0.49 -2.23
CA SER A 114 -4.12 0.79 -2.05
C SER A 114 -2.64 0.73 -2.42
N LEU A 115 -1.98 -0.43 -2.24
CA LEU A 115 -0.57 -0.61 -2.62
C LEU A 115 -0.36 -0.41 -4.13
N ASN A 116 -1.30 -0.86 -4.96
CA ASN A 116 -1.24 -0.64 -6.42
C ASN A 116 -1.31 0.85 -6.80
N ILE A 117 -2.15 1.61 -6.09
CA ILE A 117 -2.26 3.06 -6.30
C ILE A 117 -1.01 3.77 -5.80
N LEU A 118 -0.50 3.38 -4.63
CA LEU A 118 0.71 3.93 -4.04
C LEU A 118 1.93 3.80 -4.96
N ILE A 119 2.12 2.63 -5.58
CA ILE A 119 3.18 2.42 -6.58
C ILE A 119 2.99 3.35 -7.78
N LYS A 120 1.80 3.38 -8.38
CA LYS A 120 1.53 4.22 -9.56
C LYS A 120 1.72 5.71 -9.28
N LEU A 121 1.23 6.18 -8.14
CA LEU A 121 1.31 7.59 -7.76
C LEU A 121 2.77 8.00 -7.56
N MET A 122 3.57 7.21 -6.84
CA MET A 122 5.01 7.46 -6.70
C MET A 122 5.72 7.48 -8.05
N SER A 123 5.43 6.53 -8.95
CA SER A 123 6.05 6.50 -10.28
C SER A 123 5.69 7.72 -11.13
N VAL A 124 4.43 8.17 -11.12
CA VAL A 124 4.00 9.36 -11.88
C VAL A 124 4.64 10.62 -11.32
N VAL A 125 4.66 10.81 -10.00
CA VAL A 125 5.29 11.99 -9.38
C VAL A 125 6.79 12.00 -9.67
N SER A 126 7.45 10.84 -9.58
CA SER A 126 8.88 10.69 -9.89
C SER A 126 9.18 11.04 -11.36
N LEU A 127 8.32 10.60 -12.29
CA LEU A 127 8.47 10.90 -13.71
C LEU A 127 8.36 12.40 -13.99
N VAL A 128 7.40 13.08 -13.35
CA VAL A 128 7.24 14.54 -13.48
C VAL A 128 8.48 15.27 -12.94
N LEU A 129 8.98 14.87 -11.77
CA LEU A 129 10.18 15.48 -11.18
C LEU A 129 11.43 15.24 -12.04
N ALA A 130 11.61 14.03 -12.56
CA ALA A 130 12.73 13.69 -13.44
C ALA A 130 12.71 14.57 -14.71
N GLY A 131 11.54 14.82 -15.30
CA GLY A 131 11.41 15.70 -16.46
C GLY A 131 11.65 17.19 -16.17
N MET A 132 11.46 17.63 -14.92
CA MET A 132 11.71 19.02 -14.51
C MET A 132 13.16 19.29 -14.13
N ILE A 133 13.89 18.28 -13.65
CA ILE A 133 15.23 18.42 -13.06
C ILE A 133 16.31 17.84 -13.98
N GLY A 134 16.00 16.78 -14.72
CA GLY A 134 16.94 16.03 -15.56
C GLY A 134 17.17 16.59 -16.97
N THR A 135 16.99 17.90 -17.18
CA THR A 135 17.28 18.63 -18.42
C THR A 135 18.24 19.77 -18.14
#